data_AF-A8I0R5-F1
#
_entry.id   AF-A8I0R5-F1
#
_cell.length_a   1.000
_cell.length_b   1.000
_cell.length_c   1.000
_cell.angle_alpha   90.00
_cell.angle_beta   90.00
_cell.angle_gamma   90.00
#
_symmetry.space_group_name_H-M   'P 1'
#
loop_
_entity.id
_entity.type
_entity.pdbx_description
1 polymer ?
#
loop_
_entity_poly.entity_id
_entity_poly.type
_entity_poly.pdbx_seq_one_letter_code
_entity_poly.pdbx_strand_id
1 'polypeptide(L)' 'MAQKKHKPEEIVAKLRQVDVLVSQARPVAEAIRAIGVTAFTYYRWRKEFGGLRATR' A
#
# COMPACT_ATOMS: atom_id res chain seq x y z
N MET A 1 14.38 1.63 17.89
CA MET A 1 14.64 1.07 16.55
C MET A 1 14.42 2.17 15.53
N ALA A 2 15.43 2.55 14.75
CA ALA A 2 15.30 3.58 13.74
C ALA A 2 14.23 3.14 12.72
N GLN A 3 13.08 3.83 12.70
CA GLN A 3 12.12 3.65 11.60
C GLN A 3 12.84 4.04 10.32
N LYS A 4 13.28 3.05 9.54
CA LYS A 4 13.70 3.28 8.16
C LYS A 4 12.50 3.94 7.47
N LYS A 5 12.62 5.22 7.17
CA LYS A 5 11.60 5.96 6.43
C LYS A 5 11.49 5.29 5.06
N HIS A 6 10.28 4.82 4.73
CA HIS A 6 10.01 4.33 3.39
C HIS A 6 10.11 5.52 2.44
N LYS A 7 10.81 5.36 1.32
CA LYS A 7 10.83 6.40 0.29
C LYS A 7 9.44 6.49 -0.37
N PRO A 8 9.02 7.66 -0.88
CA PRO A 8 7.75 7.81 -1.57
C PRO A 8 7.52 6.75 -2.68
N GLU A 9 8.57 6.39 -3.41
CA GLU A 9 8.50 5.40 -4.49
C GLU A 9 8.20 4.00 -3.95
N GLU A 10 8.81 3.62 -2.82
CA GLU A 10 8.55 2.35 -2.15
C GLU A 10 7.11 2.28 -1.63
N ILE A 11 6.59 3.40 -1.10
CA ILE A 11 5.20 3.50 -0.64
C ILE A 11 4.25 3.28 -1.82
N VAL A 12 4.46 3.98 -2.94
CA VAL A 12 3.63 3.83 -4.14
C VAL A 12 3.69 2.41 -4.69
N ALA A 13 4.88 1.79 -4.74
CA ALA A 13 5.04 0.40 -5.17
C ALA A 13 4.25 -0.58 -4.28
N LYS A 14 4.32 -0.41 -2.95
CA LYS A 14 3.54 -1.22 -1.99
C LYS A 14 2.04 -1.01 -2.15
N LEU A 15 1.57 0.23 -2.36
CA LEU A 15 0.15 0.50 -2.60
C LEU A 15 -0.34 -0.17 -3.89
N ARG A 16 0.45 -0.12 -4.97
CA ARG A 16 0.14 -0.83 -6.23
C ARG A 16 0.09 -2.35 -6.03
N GLN A 17 0.99 -2.92 -5.22
CA GLN A 17 0.94 -4.35 -4.91
C GLN A 17 -0.36 -4.73 -4.17
N VAL A 18 -0.84 -3.88 -3.25
CA VAL A 18 -2.15 -4.09 -2.62
C VAL A 18 -3.27 -4.05 -3.65
N ASP A 19 -3.27 -3.07 -4.56
CA ASP A 19 -4.29 -2.98 -5.62
C ASP A 19 -4.30 -4.22 -6.53
N VAL A 20 -3.13 -4.75 -6.90
CA VAL A 20 -3.01 -6.00 -7.67
C VAL A 20 -3.60 -7.18 -6.90
N LEU A 21 -3.24 -7.37 -5.63
CA LEU A 21 -3.76 -8.47 -4.82
C LEU A 21 -5.29 -8.39 -4.65
N VAL A 22 -5.81 -7.18 -4.43
CA VAL A 22 -7.26 -6.96 -4.31
C VAL A 22 -7.97 -7.24 -5.64
N SER A 23 -7.37 -6.88 -6.78
CA SER A 23 -7.92 -7.21 -8.10
C SER A 23 -8.00 -8.73 -8.36
N GLN A 24 -7.17 -9.52 -7.67
CA GLN A 24 -7.21 -10.99 -7.68
C GLN A 24 -8.19 -11.56 -6.63
N ALA A 25 -9.17 -10.76 -6.20
CA ALA A 25 -10.16 -11.10 -5.16
C ALA A 25 -9.57 -11.39 -3.77
N ARG A 26 -8.32 -10.99 -3.49
CA ARG A 26 -7.74 -11.16 -2.16
C ARG A 26 -8.33 -10.14 -1.18
N PRO A 27 -8.68 -10.53 0.07
CA PRO A 27 -9.12 -9.58 1.08
C PRO A 27 -8.08 -8.49 1.33
N VAL A 28 -8.52 -7.23 1.40
CA VAL A 28 -7.64 -6.07 1.63
C VAL A 28 -6.76 -6.25 2.88
N ALA A 29 -7.32 -6.81 3.96
CA ALA A 29 -6.59 -7.07 5.19
C ALA A 29 -5.41 -8.04 4.99
N GLU A 30 -5.57 -9.05 4.14
CA GLU A 30 -4.47 -9.95 3.79
C GLU A 30 -3.45 -9.30 2.87
N ALA A 31 -3.91 -8.51 1.89
CA ALA A 31 -3.02 -7.79 0.99
C ALA A 31 -2.12 -6.80 1.74
N ILE A 32 -2.66 -6.11 2.75
CA ILE A 32 -1.92 -5.23 3.65
C ILE A 32 -0.85 -6.02 4.44
N ARG A 33 -1.22 -7.19 4.97
CA ARG A 33 -0.27 -8.06 5.68
C ARG A 33 0.85 -8.55 4.75
N ALA A 34 0.52 -8.85 3.49
CA ALA A 34 1.48 -9.32 2.50
C ALA A 34 2.59 -8.30 2.18
N ILE A 35 2.31 -7.00 2.27
CA ILE A 35 3.32 -5.93 2.08
C ILE A 35 4.06 -5.54 3.36
N GLY A 36 3.80 -6.23 4.47
CA GLY A 36 4.51 -6.07 5.74
C GLY A 36 4.23 -4.74 6.45
N VAL A 37 3.03 -4.17 6.29
CA VAL A 37 2.64 -2.92 6.98
C VAL A 37 1.36 -3.10 7.79
N THR A 38 1.12 -2.17 8.71
CA THR A 38 -0.14 -2.15 9.48
C THR A 38 -1.27 -1.53 8.65
N ALA A 39 -2.51 -1.88 8.97
CA ALA A 39 -3.68 -1.25 8.34
C ALA A 39 -3.69 0.27 8.50
N PHE A 40 -3.30 0.77 9.68
CA PHE A 40 -3.17 2.21 9.93
C PHE A 40 -2.17 2.87 8.97
N THR A 41 -0.98 2.28 8.81
CA THR A 41 0.03 2.76 7.85
C THR A 41 -0.49 2.76 6.42
N TYR A 42 -1.16 1.67 6.01
CA TYR A 42 -1.76 1.57 4.68
C TYR A 42 -2.80 2.68 4.41
N TYR A 43 -3.76 2.90 5.32
CA TYR A 43 -4.79 3.92 5.12
C TYR A 43 -4.22 5.33 5.11
N ARG A 44 -3.21 5.62 5.95
CA ARG A 44 -2.48 6.90 5.88
C ARG A 44 -1.79 7.06 4.53
N TRP A 45 -1.08 6.04 4.06
CA TRP A 45 -0.42 6.08 2.75
C TRP A 45 -1.42 6.22 1.60
N ARG A 46 -2.60 5.61 1.66
CA ARG A 46 -3.66 5.83 0.64
C ARG A 46 -4.14 7.27 0.61
N LYS A 47 -4.20 7.96 1.75
CA LYS A 47 -4.55 9.38 1.81
C LYS A 47 -3.44 10.28 1.23
N GLU A 48 -2.18 9.96 1.53
CA GLU A 48 -1.02 10.78 1.14
C GLU A 48 -0.52 10.51 -0.28
N PHE A 49 -0.58 9.25 -0.75
CA PHE A 49 0.04 8.78 -2.00
C PHE A 49 -0.96 8.04 -2.93
N GLY A 50 -2.20 7.82 -2.51
CA GLY A 50 -3.20 7.08 -3.29
C GLY A 50 -3.87 7.85 -4.43
N GLY A 51 -3.54 9.15 -4.59
CA GLY A 51 -4.02 10.00 -5.70
C GLY A 51 -3.45 9.64 -7.08
N LEU A 52 -2.41 8.80 -7.13
CA LEU A 52 -1.81 8.30 -8.39
C LEU A 52 -2.63 7.16 -9.02
N ARG A 53 -3.97 7.23 -8.96
CA ARG A 53 -4.81 6.22 -9.58
C ARG A 53 -4.56 6.24 -11.09
N ALA A 54 -4.15 5.06 -11.56
CA ALA A 54 -4.01 4.72 -12.95
C ALA A 54 -5.21 5.25 -13.74
N THR A 55 -4.95 6.17 -14.66
CA THR A 55 -5.86 6.49 -15.74
C THR A 55 -6.03 5.22 -16.57
N ARG A 56 -7.15 4.52 -16.38
CA ARG A 56 -7.75 3.66 -17.40
C ARG A 56 -9.24 3.46 -17.13
#